data_AF-A0A2M9C9H8-F1
#
_entry.id   AF-A0A2M9C9H8-F1
#
_cell.length_a   1.000
_cell.length_b   1.000
_cell.length_c   1.000
_cell.angle_alpha   90.00
_cell.angle_beta   90.00
_cell.angle_gamma   90.00
#
_symmetry.space_group_name_H-M   'P 1'
#
loop_
_entity.id
_entity.type
_entity.pdbx_description
1 polymer ?
#
loop_
_entity_poly.entity_id
_entity_poly.type
_entity_poly.pdbx_seq_one_letter_code
_entity_poly.pdbx_strand_id
1 'polypeptide(L)'
;MKTFIKYDFYIQILFLITGIVSIFIDESYIRGLSFYFLVGIPQIVSYIIKLFFDVEKSLIFFIYGFFIIPVWISLILYLLFGSYSYELSNLFIAIPFFGFFYSPILALLYIFDCYKLYKF
;
A
#
# COMPACT_ATOMS: atom_id res chain seq x y z
N MET A 1 -13.98 -9.46 -14.80
CA MET A 1 -13.39 -8.16 -14.42
C MET A 1 -14.18 -7.46 -13.31
N LYS A 2 -15.48 -7.15 -13.51
CA LYS A 2 -16.33 -6.57 -12.45
C LYS A 2 -16.36 -7.41 -11.16
N THR A 3 -16.35 -8.73 -11.28
CA THR A 3 -16.29 -9.65 -10.13
C THR A 3 -15.01 -9.49 -9.30
N PHE A 4 -13.84 -9.35 -9.95
CA PHE A 4 -12.58 -9.12 -9.26
C PHE A 4 -12.60 -7.77 -8.52
N ILE A 5 -13.01 -6.70 -9.21
CA ILE A 5 -13.06 -5.35 -8.61
C ILE A 5 -13.99 -5.33 -7.38
N LYS A 6 -15.12 -6.03 -7.45
CA LYS A 6 -16.03 -6.22 -6.31
C LYS A 6 -15.34 -6.92 -5.14
N TYR A 7 -14.73 -8.08 -5.38
CA TYR A 7 -14.05 -8.83 -4.30
C TYR A 7 -12.88 -8.07 -3.73
N ASP A 8 -12.09 -7.45 -4.58
CA ASP A 8 -10.97 -6.62 -4.19
C ASP A 8 -11.41 -5.50 -3.26
N PHE A 9 -12.45 -4.73 -3.60
CA PHE A 9 -13.00 -3.71 -2.71
C PHE A 9 -13.30 -4.22 -1.29
N TYR A 10 -13.98 -5.37 -1.16
CA TYR A 10 -14.27 -5.94 0.15
C TYR A 10 -13.02 -6.44 0.88
N ILE A 11 -12.06 -7.03 0.15
CA ILE A 11 -10.77 -7.47 0.69
C ILE A 11 -9.99 -6.26 1.21
N GLN A 12 -9.95 -5.14 0.48
CA GLN A 12 -9.25 -3.94 0.92
C GLN A 12 -9.89 -3.32 2.17
N ILE A 13 -11.22 -3.34 2.30
CA ILE A 13 -11.90 -2.93 3.54
C ILE A 13 -11.51 -3.84 4.70
N LEU A 14 -11.48 -5.16 4.49
CA LEU A 14 -11.07 -6.11 5.52
C LEU A 14 -9.63 -5.82 6.00
N PHE A 15 -8.70 -5.59 5.06
CA PHE A 15 -7.33 -5.23 5.40
C PHE A 15 -7.23 -3.88 6.10
N LEU A 16 -8.04 -2.88 5.71
CA LEU A 16 -8.09 -1.60 6.40
C LEU A 16 -8.55 -1.77 7.85
N ILE A 17 -9.64 -2.53 8.09
CA ILE A 17 -10.16 -2.77 9.45
C ILE A 17 -9.12 -3.51 10.30
N THR A 18 -8.55 -4.59 9.77
CA THR A 18 -7.52 -5.37 10.49
C THR A 18 -6.26 -4.55 10.73
N GLY A 19 -5.85 -3.70 9.80
CA GLY A 19 -4.77 -2.74 9.99
C GLY A 19 -5.07 -1.73 11.09
N ILE A 20 -6.28 -1.17 11.15
CA ILE A 20 -6.65 -0.24 12.24
C ILE A 20 -6.61 -0.97 13.59
N VAL A 21 -7.15 -2.18 13.66
CA VAL A 21 -7.11 -3.01 14.88
C VAL A 21 -5.67 -3.33 15.28
N SER A 22 -4.77 -3.59 14.32
CA SER A 22 -3.38 -3.92 14.62
C SER A 22 -2.67 -2.79 15.37
N ILE A 23 -2.98 -1.52 15.09
CA ILE A 23 -2.40 -0.36 15.80
C ILE A 23 -2.62 -0.45 17.31
N PHE A 24 -3.74 -1.01 17.76
CA PHE A 24 -4.09 -1.11 19.18
C PHE A 24 -3.50 -2.33 19.88
N ILE A 25 -3.04 -3.33 19.12
CA ILE A 25 -2.45 -4.58 19.63
C ILE A 25 -0.92 -4.55 19.51
N ASP A 26 -0.38 -3.70 18.64
CA ASP A 26 1.04 -3.59 18.35
C ASP A 26 1.83 -3.05 19.54
N GLU A 27 2.64 -3.92 20.15
CA GLU A 27 3.59 -3.57 21.23
C GLU A 27 4.93 -3.06 20.69
N SER A 28 5.10 -2.92 19.37
CA SER A 28 6.34 -2.44 18.79
C SER A 28 6.64 -0.98 19.15
N TYR A 29 7.93 -0.64 19.13
CA TYR A 29 8.43 0.71 19.40
C TYR A 29 7.87 1.76 18.41
N ILE A 30 7.43 1.33 17.22
CA ILE A 30 6.89 2.18 16.16
C ILE A 30 5.43 1.79 15.94
N ARG A 31 4.54 2.33 16.77
CA ARG A 31 3.10 2.12 16.65
C ARG A 31 2.62 2.47 15.25
N GLY A 32 1.90 1.53 14.61
CA GLY A 32 1.38 1.70 13.26
C GLY A 32 2.25 1.08 12.16
N LEU A 33 3.45 0.59 12.48
CA LEU A 33 4.25 -0.18 11.52
C LEU A 33 3.48 -1.42 11.03
N SER A 34 2.76 -2.08 11.93
CA SER A 34 1.86 -3.19 11.58
C SER A 34 0.79 -2.78 10.56
N PHE A 35 0.12 -1.63 10.75
CA PHE A 35 -0.86 -1.09 9.80
C PHE A 35 -0.24 -0.90 8.42
N TYR A 36 0.96 -0.31 8.37
CA TYR A 36 1.65 0.01 7.13
C TYR A 36 1.85 -1.21 6.23
N PHE A 37 2.28 -2.34 6.81
CA PHE A 37 2.47 -3.57 6.05
C PHE A 37 1.18 -4.36 5.82
N LEU A 38 0.30 -4.46 6.83
CA LEU A 38 -0.96 -5.20 6.70
C LEU A 38 -1.90 -4.62 5.65
N VAL A 39 -1.93 -3.30 5.52
CA VAL A 39 -2.74 -2.61 4.51
C VAL A 39 -1.97 -2.43 3.20
N GLY A 40 -0.67 -2.14 3.27
CA GLY A 40 0.13 -1.84 2.09
C GLY A 40 0.34 -3.05 1.16
N ILE A 41 0.67 -4.23 1.70
CA ILE A 41 0.96 -5.43 0.88
C ILE A 41 -0.25 -5.82 0.01
N PRO A 42 -1.47 -5.99 0.57
CA PRO A 42 -2.63 -6.37 -0.23
C PRO A 42 -3.00 -5.33 -1.28
N GLN A 43 -2.83 -4.03 -0.96
CA GLN A 43 -3.14 -2.98 -1.90
C GLN A 43 -2.14 -2.91 -3.06
N ILE A 44 -0.83 -3.07 -2.84
CA ILE A 44 0.13 -3.08 -3.96
C ILE A 44 -0.07 -4.32 -4.85
N VAL A 45 -0.35 -5.49 -4.26
CA VAL A 45 -0.67 -6.69 -5.03
C VAL A 45 -1.89 -6.45 -5.92
N SER A 46 -2.95 -5.88 -5.35
CA SER A 46 -4.15 -5.56 -6.12
C SER A 46 -3.89 -4.49 -7.19
N TYR A 47 -3.10 -3.46 -6.87
CA TYR A 47 -2.70 -2.43 -7.82
C TYR A 47 -1.99 -3.01 -9.03
N ILE A 48 -1.02 -3.91 -8.80
CA ILE A 48 -0.27 -4.59 -9.87
C ILE A 48 -1.22 -5.42 -10.73
N ILE A 49 -2.14 -6.19 -10.14
CA ILE A 49 -3.12 -6.98 -10.91
C ILE A 49 -3.97 -6.08 -11.81
N LYS A 50 -4.44 -4.93 -11.30
CA LYS A 50 -5.27 -3.97 -12.05
C LYS A 50 -4.52 -3.27 -13.19
N LEU A 51 -3.19 -3.19 -13.16
CA LEU A 51 -2.43 -2.66 -14.30
C LEU A 51 -2.73 -3.45 -15.58
N PHE A 52 -2.93 -4.76 -15.47
CA PHE A 52 -3.22 -5.67 -16.58
C PHE A 52 -4.69 -5.73 -16.98
N PHE A 53 -5.57 -5.00 -16.29
CA PHE A 53 -6.98 -4.96 -16.65
C PHE A 53 -7.25 -3.90 -17.70
N ASP A 54 -8.06 -4.28 -18.69
CA ASP A 54 -8.64 -3.38 -19.70
C ASP A 54 -9.84 -2.60 -19.11
N VAL A 55 -9.55 -1.78 -18.10
CA VAL A 55 -10.49 -0.84 -17.49
C VAL A 55 -9.88 0.55 -17.48
N GLU A 56 -10.73 1.56 -17.60
CA GLU A 56 -10.33 2.95 -17.52
C GLU A 56 -9.73 3.23 -16.13
N LYS A 57 -8.50 3.75 -16.11
CA LYS A 57 -7.75 4.02 -14.88
C LYS A 57 -7.97 5.47 -14.48
N SER A 58 -8.42 5.70 -13.24
CA SER A 58 -8.69 7.04 -12.74
C SER A 58 -7.40 7.80 -12.41
N LEU A 59 -7.52 9.13 -12.22
CA LEU A 59 -6.42 9.93 -11.68
C LEU A 59 -5.96 9.42 -10.29
N ILE A 60 -6.90 8.97 -9.46
CA ILE A 60 -6.60 8.45 -8.10
C ILE A 60 -5.75 7.19 -8.20
N PHE A 61 -6.04 6.31 -9.16
CA PHE A 61 -5.24 5.13 -9.44
C PHE A 61 -3.77 5.50 -9.77
N PHE A 62 -3.56 6.52 -10.60
CA PHE A 62 -2.22 6.99 -10.94
C PHE A 62 -1.50 7.65 -9.75
N ILE A 63 -2.20 8.50 -8.99
CA ILE A 63 -1.65 9.11 -7.77
C ILE A 63 -1.22 8.03 -6.79
N TYR A 64 -2.08 7.04 -6.53
CA TYR A 64 -1.77 5.92 -5.65
C TYR A 64 -0.49 5.18 -6.10
N GLY A 65 -0.43 4.81 -7.38
CA GLY A 65 0.73 4.15 -7.97
C GLY A 65 2.03 4.94 -7.82
N PHE A 66 1.97 6.24 -8.11
CA PHE A 66 3.13 7.13 -8.05
C PHE A 66 3.77 7.17 -6.65
N PHE A 67 2.97 7.14 -5.59
CA PHE A 67 3.50 7.15 -4.22
C PHE A 67 3.87 5.75 -3.70
N ILE A 68 3.07 4.73 -4.04
CA ILE A 68 3.27 3.39 -3.46
C ILE A 68 4.44 2.64 -4.12
N ILE A 69 4.63 2.76 -5.43
CA ILE A 69 5.66 2.00 -6.15
C ILE A 69 7.07 2.33 -5.63
N PRO A 70 7.48 3.60 -5.49
CA PRO A 70 8.80 3.94 -4.94
C PRO A 70 9.02 3.37 -3.54
N VAL A 71 8.01 3.42 -2.67
CA VAL A 71 8.05 2.85 -1.33
C VAL A 71 8.43 1.38 -1.35
N TRP A 72 7.73 0.57 -2.17
CA TRP A 72 7.97 -0.88 -2.20
C TRP A 72 9.27 -1.24 -2.90
N ILE A 73 9.66 -0.49 -3.94
CA ILE A 73 10.98 -0.66 -4.57
C ILE A 73 12.08 -0.39 -3.53
N SER A 74 11.98 0.70 -2.78
CA SER A 74 12.93 1.04 -1.73
C SER A 74 12.99 -0.01 -0.63
N LEU A 75 11.85 -0.57 -0.19
CA LEU A 75 11.83 -1.67 0.76
C LEU A 75 12.51 -2.93 0.22
N ILE A 76 12.27 -3.31 -1.04
CA ILE A 76 12.93 -4.46 -1.67
C ILE A 76 14.45 -4.23 -1.75
N LEU A 77 14.88 -3.04 -2.17
CA LEU A 77 16.30 -2.68 -2.23
C LEU A 77 16.95 -2.69 -0.83
N TYR A 78 16.24 -2.21 0.19
CA TYR A 78 16.69 -2.32 1.58
C TYR A 78 16.89 -3.79 2.01
N LEU A 79 15.94 -4.67 1.69
CA LEU A 79 16.04 -6.09 2.04
C LEU A 79 17.20 -6.80 1.33
N LEU A 80 17.47 -6.45 0.07
CA LEU A 80 18.53 -7.09 -0.72
C LEU A 80 19.91 -6.49 -0.45
N PHE A 81 19.98 -5.17 -0.24
CA PHE A 81 21.24 -4.42 -0.27
C PHE A 81 21.49 -3.55 0.97
N GLY A 82 20.57 -3.49 1.93
CA GLY A 82 20.69 -2.63 3.11
C GLY A 82 21.82 -3.03 4.06
N SER A 83 22.26 -4.29 4.04
CA SER A 83 23.36 -4.77 4.89
C SER A 83 24.75 -4.42 4.35
N TYR A 84 24.89 -3.95 3.11
CA TYR A 84 26.20 -3.68 2.50
C TYR A 84 26.86 -2.41 3.05
N SER A 85 26.08 -1.37 3.37
CA SER A 85 26.60 -0.16 4.01
C SER A 85 25.51 0.60 4.75
N TYR A 86 25.91 1.36 5.77
CA TYR A 86 25.01 2.21 6.55
C TYR A 86 24.34 3.29 5.69
N GLU A 87 25.08 3.86 4.73
CA GLU A 87 24.58 4.89 3.81
C GLU A 87 23.49 4.32 2.88
N LEU A 88 23.70 3.12 2.33
CA LEU A 88 22.71 2.44 1.50
C LEU A 88 21.45 2.11 2.29
N SER A 89 21.61 1.57 3.51
CA SER A 89 20.51 1.32 4.44
C SER A 89 19.64 2.56 4.64
N ASN A 90 20.27 3.69 5.00
CA ASN A 90 19.55 4.95 5.24
C ASN A 90 18.86 5.50 4.00
N LEU A 91 19.54 5.42 2.84
CA LEU A 91 18.97 5.88 1.57
C LEU A 91 17.71 5.07 1.20
N PHE A 92 17.74 3.75 1.36
CA PHE A 92 16.59 2.90 1.06
C PHE A 92 15.46 3.03 2.09
N ILE A 93 15.75 3.33 3.36
CA ILE A 93 14.71 3.51 4.38
C ILE A 93 14.03 4.88 4.34
N ALA A 94 14.67 5.89 3.76
CA ALA A 94 14.15 7.26 3.74
C ALA A 94 12.77 7.36 3.07
N ILE A 95 12.60 6.77 1.89
CA ILE A 95 11.33 6.82 1.14
C ILE A 95 10.20 6.07 1.88
N PRO A 96 10.39 4.83 2.35
CA PRO A 96 9.40 4.13 3.19
C PRO A 96 9.06 4.89 4.47
N PHE A 97 10.02 5.55 5.10
CA PHE A 97 9.79 6.35 6.30
C PHE A 97 8.83 7.51 6.04
N PHE A 98 9.00 8.28 4.96
CA PHE A 98 8.00 9.29 4.58
C PHE A 98 6.68 8.64 4.13
N GLY A 99 6.78 7.48 3.46
CA GLY A 99 5.69 6.60 3.09
C GLY A 99 4.72 6.33 4.22
N PHE A 100 5.26 6.05 5.40
CA PHE A 100 4.51 5.75 6.61
C PHE A 100 3.42 6.79 6.91
N PHE A 101 3.74 8.08 6.78
CA PHE A 101 2.84 9.17 7.18
C PHE A 101 1.67 9.38 6.22
N TYR A 102 1.90 9.25 4.91
CA TYR A 102 0.82 9.45 3.92
C TYR A 102 0.05 8.16 3.60
N SER A 103 0.53 6.99 4.05
CA SER A 103 -0.08 5.69 3.74
C SER A 103 -1.53 5.53 4.20
N PRO A 104 -1.96 6.01 5.38
CA PRO A 104 -3.38 5.94 5.76
C PRO A 104 -4.29 6.68 4.77
N ILE A 105 -3.85 7.84 4.28
CA ILE A 105 -4.60 8.63 3.29
C ILE A 105 -4.65 7.89 1.96
N LEU A 106 -3.50 7.37 1.48
CA LEU A 106 -3.46 6.59 0.25
C LEU A 106 -4.33 5.34 0.33
N ALA A 107 -4.37 4.67 1.49
CA ALA A 107 -5.20 3.49 1.67
C ALA A 107 -6.69 3.80 1.51
N LEU A 108 -7.16 4.92 2.07
CA LEU A 108 -8.54 5.38 1.91
C LEU A 108 -8.83 5.78 0.46
N LEU A 109 -7.92 6.51 -0.19
CA LEU A 109 -8.06 6.89 -1.60
C LEU A 109 -8.15 5.67 -2.51
N TYR A 110 -7.34 4.64 -2.26
CA TYR A 110 -7.37 3.40 -3.02
C TYR A 110 -8.71 2.68 -2.89
N ILE A 111 -9.24 2.55 -1.67
CA ILE A 111 -10.54 1.90 -1.41
C ILE A 111 -11.67 2.69 -2.07
N PHE A 112 -11.61 4.02 -2.01
CA PHE A 112 -12.58 4.88 -2.69
C PHE A 112 -12.55 4.68 -4.21
N ASP A 113 -11.37 4.57 -4.82
CA ASP A 113 -11.23 4.27 -6.24
C ASP A 113 -11.80 2.88 -6.59
N CYS A 114 -11.52 1.87 -5.77
CA CYS A 114 -12.11 0.53 -5.92
C CYS A 114 -13.63 0.56 -5.87
N TYR A 115 -14.20 1.31 -4.91
CA TYR A 115 -15.64 1.48 -4.78
C TYR A 115 -16.26 2.11 -6.03
N LYS A 116 -15.62 3.17 -6.54
CA LYS A 116 -16.07 3.85 -7.76
C LYS A 116 -16.07 2.86 -8.93
N LEU A 117 -14.95 2.17 -9.18
CA LEU A 117 -14.84 1.18 -10.26
C LEU A 117 -15.79 -0.01 -10.09
N TYR A 118 -16.14 -0.39 -8.87
CA TYR A 118 -17.12 -1.45 -8.59
C TYR A 118 -18.56 -1.02 -8.94
N LYS A 119 -18.92 0.24 -8.62
CA LYS A 119 -20.29 0.74 -8.77
C LYS A 119 -20.68 1.09 -10.21
N PHE A 120 -19.71 1.40 -11.08
CA PHE A 120 -19.90 1.68 -12.51
C PHE A 120 -19.69 0.41 -13.37
#